data_AF-R6QVY0-F1
#
_entry.id   AF-R6QVY0-F1
#
_cell.length_a   1.000
_cell.length_b   1.000
_cell.length_c   1.000
_cell.angle_alpha   90.00
_cell.angle_beta   90.00
_cell.angle_gamma   90.00
#
_symmetry.space_group_name_H-M   'P 1'
#
loop_
_entity.id
_entity.type
_entity.pdbx_description
1 polymer ?
#
loop_
_entity_poly.entity_id
_entity_poly.type
_entity_poly.pdbx_seq_one_letter_code
_entity_poly.pdbx_strand_id
1 'polypeptide(L)'
;MYASPQNMMLFVTSTEDLTKGRFIWMSLFPTICFGFIPLLLFVFNPGWTFLGYLGVFSISMGTGDFCNVFFAVTQMPKNSVTFLSGSHSYWYMPEKR
;
A
#
# COMPACT_ATOMS: atom_id res chain seq x y z
N MET A 1 -6.43 3.27 3.48
CA MET A 1 -7.03 3.21 2.13
C MET A 1 -8.37 2.50 2.22
N TYR A 2 -9.48 3.22 2.45
CA TYR A 2 -10.78 2.57 2.47
C TYR A 2 -11.23 2.33 1.04
N ALA A 3 -11.41 1.07 0.64
CA ALA A 3 -12.11 0.74 -0.59
C ALA A 3 -13.60 0.82 -0.29
N SER A 4 -14.33 1.73 -0.95
CA SER A 4 -15.79 1.75 -0.94
C SER A 4 -16.28 1.21 -2.28
N PRO A 5 -16.59 -0.10 -2.39
CA PRO A 5 -17.07 -0.69 -3.64
C PRO A 5 -18.38 -0.06 -4.10
N GLN A 6 -19.21 0.36 -3.14
CA GLN A 6 -20.51 1.02 -3.39
C GLN A 6 -20.35 2.39 -4.05
N ASN A 7 -19.24 3.10 -3.83
CA ASN A 7 -18.99 4.41 -4.42
C ASN A 7 -18.03 4.34 -5.64
N MET A 8 -17.61 3.15 -6.06
CA MET A 8 -16.56 2.94 -7.09
C MET A 8 -15.29 3.78 -6.91
N MET A 9 -14.99 4.19 -5.67
CA MET A 9 -13.80 4.96 -5.35
C MET A 9 -12.78 4.03 -4.72
N LEU A 10 -11.75 3.70 -5.50
CA LEU A 10 -10.60 2.91 -5.05
C LEU A 10 -9.63 3.74 -4.19
N PHE A 11 -9.76 5.07 -4.21
CA PHE A 11 -8.91 6.04 -3.52
C PHE A 11 -9.74 7.04 -2.73
N VAL A 12 -10.45 6.59 -1.69
CA VAL A 12 -10.97 7.51 -0.66
C VAL A 12 -9.90 7.65 0.42
N THR A 13 -9.41 8.88 0.59
CA THR A 13 -8.53 9.24 1.70
C THR A 13 -9.34 9.10 2.98
N SER A 14 -9.06 8.03 3.73
CA SER A 14 -9.64 7.90 5.07
C SER A 14 -8.84 8.79 6.02
N THR A 15 -9.54 9.71 6.69
CA THR A 15 -9.02 10.49 7.82
C THR A 15 -9.01 9.66 9.10
N GLU A 16 -9.21 8.34 9.02
CA GLU A 16 -9.06 7.46 10.18
C GLU A 16 -7.59 7.24 10.52
N ASP A 17 -7.32 7.17 11.82
CA ASP A 17 -6.01 6.92 12.37
C ASP A 17 -5.59 5.47 12.15
N LEU A 18 -4.56 5.28 11.32
CA LEU A 18 -3.96 3.99 11.07
C LEU A 18 -2.67 3.86 11.87
N THR A 19 -2.47 2.73 12.55
CA THR A 19 -1.17 2.45 13.18
C THR A 19 -0.10 2.26 12.12
N LYS A 20 1.14 2.66 12.42
CA LYS A 20 2.31 2.51 11.52
C LYS A 20 2.38 1.14 10.84
N GLY A 21 2.19 0.06 11.60
CA GLY A 21 2.22 -1.31 11.07
C GLY A 21 1.09 -1.59 10.09
N ARG A 22 -0.15 -1.19 10.40
CA ARG A 22 -1.30 -1.34 9.50
C ARG A 22 -1.12 -0.55 8.21
N PHE A 23 -0.60 0.68 8.31
CA PHE A 23 -0.31 1.52 7.16
C PHE A 23 0.70 0.86 6.20
N ILE A 24 1.82 0.37 6.73
CA ILE A 24 2.85 -0.33 5.93
C ILE A 24 2.28 -1.58 5.25
N TRP A 25 1.55 -2.42 6.00
CA TRP A 25 0.94 -3.63 5.44
C TRP A 25 -0.06 -3.30 4.35
N MET A 26 -0.89 -2.29 4.55
CA MET A 26 -1.89 -1.89 3.58
C MET A 26 -1.29 -1.36 2.28
N SER A 27 -0.19 -0.60 2.36
CA SER A 27 0.56 -0.12 1.19
C SER A 27 1.28 -1.26 0.44
N LEU A 28 1.80 -2.27 1.15
CA LEU A 28 2.50 -3.40 0.50
C LEU A 28 1.57 -4.51 0.01
N PHE A 29 0.40 -4.68 0.61
CA PHE A 29 -0.52 -5.77 0.28
C PHE A 29 -0.88 -5.88 -1.22
N PRO A 30 -1.32 -4.81 -1.91
CA PRO A 30 -1.70 -4.92 -3.32
C PRO A 30 -0.50 -5.27 -4.22
N THR A 31 0.68 -4.72 -3.96
CA THR A 31 1.89 -5.03 -4.74
C THR A 31 2.39 -6.45 -4.49
N ILE A 32 2.20 -7.01 -3.30
CA ILE A 32 2.51 -8.42 -3.01
C ILE A 32 1.53 -9.33 -3.74
N CYS A 33 0.22 -9.10 -3.58
CA CYS A 33 -0.82 -9.98 -4.11
C CYS A 33 -0.93 -9.96 -5.64
N PHE A 34 -0.84 -8.77 -6.25
CA PHE A 34 -1.02 -8.61 -7.70
C PHE A 34 0.30 -8.36 -8.46
N GLY A 35 1.37 -8.04 -7.75
CA GLY A 35 2.69 -7.81 -8.32
C GLY A 35 3.60 -9.02 -8.21
N PHE A 36 4.10 -9.27 -7.00
CA PHE A 36 5.11 -10.31 -6.76
C PHE A 36 4.58 -11.74 -6.97
N ILE A 37 3.38 -12.07 -6.48
CA ILE A 37 2.82 -13.43 -6.65
C ILE A 37 2.64 -13.78 -8.14
N PRO A 38 1.98 -12.95 -8.98
CA PRO A 38 1.84 -13.24 -10.41
C PRO A 38 3.17 -13.30 -11.14
N LEU A 39 4.13 -12.44 -10.78
CA LEU A 39 5.45 -12.44 -11.38
C LEU A 39 6.22 -13.74 -11.06
N LEU A 40 6.15 -14.22 -9.81
CA LEU A 40 6.77 -15.49 -9.42
C LEU A 40 6.14 -16.67 -10.17
N LEU A 41 4.81 -16.71 -10.29
CA LEU A 41 4.11 -17.75 -11.06
C LEU A 41 4.52 -17.74 -12.53
N PHE A 42 4.73 -16.56 -13.13
CA PHE A 42 5.24 -16.44 -14.49
C PHE A 42 6.67 -16.98 -14.64
N VAL A 43 7.55 -16.78 -13.64
CA VAL A 43 8.91 -17.35 -13.66
C VAL A 43 8.90 -18.88 -13.65
N PHE A 44 7.96 -19.50 -12.92
CA PHE A 44 7.80 -20.96 -12.92
C PHE A 44 7.19 -21.50 -14.22
N ASN A 45 6.23 -20.77 -14.81
CA ASN A 45 5.62 -21.14 -16.07
C ASN A 45 5.51 -19.92 -17.01
N PRO A 46 6.48 -19.73 -17.91
CA PRO A 46 6.50 -18.61 -18.85
C PRO A 46 5.32 -18.60 -19.84
N GLY A 47 4.56 -19.69 -19.95
CA GLY A 47 3.34 -19.75 -20.76
C GLY A 47 2.22 -18.82 -20.26
N TRP A 48 2.28 -18.37 -19.00
CA TRP A 48 1.29 -17.48 -18.40
C TRP A 48 1.68 -16.00 -18.53
N THR A 49 1.90 -15.56 -19.77
CA THR A 49 2.35 -14.19 -20.11
C THR A 49 1.49 -13.10 -19.49
N PHE A 50 0.17 -13.31 -19.37
CA PHE A 50 -0.75 -12.40 -18.69
C PHE A 50 -0.35 -12.11 -17.24
N LEU A 51 0.06 -13.13 -16.47
CA LEU A 51 0.51 -12.95 -15.07
C LEU A 51 1.83 -12.18 -14.99
N GLY A 52 2.71 -12.36 -15.99
CA GLY A 52 3.92 -11.57 -16.12
C GLY A 52 3.62 -10.08 -16.31
N TYR A 53 2.74 -9.74 -17.26
CA TYR A 53 2.30 -8.35 -17.47
C TYR A 53 1.60 -7.78 -16.23
N LEU A 54 0.64 -8.51 -15.65
CA LEU A 54 -0.05 -8.10 -14.43
C LEU A 54 0.94 -7.79 -13.30
N GLY A 55 1.92 -8.66 -13.10
CA GLY A 55 2.95 -8.51 -12.08
C GLY A 55 3.80 -7.25 -12.28
N VAL A 56 4.36 -7.08 -13.49
CA VAL A 56 5.22 -5.92 -13.83
C VAL A 56 4.46 -4.60 -13.73
N PHE A 57 3.23 -4.54 -14.25
CA PHE A 57 2.41 -3.33 -14.17
C PHE A 57 1.98 -3.02 -12.73
N SER A 58 1.62 -4.05 -11.95
CA SER A 58 1.24 -3.85 -10.54
C SER A 58 2.41 -3.36 -9.68
N ILE A 59 3.62 -3.90 -9.86
CA ILE A 59 4.81 -3.46 -9.14
C ILE A 59 5.17 -2.01 -9.50
N SER A 60 5.13 -1.66 -10.79
CA SER A 60 5.48 -0.31 -11.24
C SER A 60 4.49 0.75 -10.74
N MET A 61 3.18 0.47 -10.75
CA MET A 61 2.16 1.34 -10.16
C MET A 61 2.29 1.46 -8.62
N GLY A 62 2.91 0.48 -7.96
CA GLY A 62 3.17 0.46 -6.52
C GLY A 62 4.28 1.41 -6.03
N THR A 63 4.93 2.18 -6.92
CA THR A 63 6.05 3.06 -6.56
C THR A 63 5.69 4.05 -5.45
N GLY A 64 4.47 4.63 -5.49
CA GLY A 64 3.99 5.54 -4.44
C GLY A 64 3.88 4.86 -3.06
N ASP A 65 3.45 3.59 -3.03
CA ASP A 65 3.37 2.81 -1.81
C ASP A 65 4.75 2.44 -1.25
N PHE A 66 5.74 2.16 -2.11
CA PHE A 66 7.11 1.94 -1.64
C PHE A 66 7.70 3.20 -1.01
N CYS A 67 7.45 4.38 -1.59
CA CYS A 67 7.84 5.66 -0.97
C CYS A 67 7.14 5.87 0.37
N ASN A 68 5.83 5.63 0.45
CA ASN A 68 5.06 5.73 1.69
C ASN A 68 5.59 4.81 2.78
N VAL A 69 5.94 3.57 2.43
CA VAL A 69 6.54 2.59 3.35
C VAL A 69 7.93 3.03 3.79
N PHE A 70 8.76 3.51 2.87
CA PHE A 70 10.11 4.01 3.19
C PHE A 70 10.05 5.18 4.18
N PHE A 71 9.18 6.17 3.93
CA PHE A 71 8.98 7.29 4.85
C PHE A 71 8.35 6.85 6.17
N ALA A 72 7.41 5.91 6.15
CA ALA A 72 6.85 5.36 7.38
C ALA A 72 7.92 4.66 8.23
N VAL A 73 8.79 3.86 7.62
CA VAL A 73 9.86 3.14 8.33
C VAL A 73 10.89 4.12 8.91
N THR A 74 11.34 5.09 8.11
CA THR A 74 12.45 5.99 8.46
C THR A 74 12.04 7.19 9.32
N GLN A 75 10.88 7.79 9.07
CA GLN A 75 10.47 9.04 9.71
C GLN A 75 9.48 8.85 10.87
N MET A 76 8.66 7.79 10.85
CA MET A 76 7.62 7.64 11.87
C MET A 76 8.15 6.96 13.14
N PRO A 77 7.98 7.57 14.33
CA PRO A 77 8.37 6.97 15.59
C PRO A 77 7.47 5.79 16.00
N LYS A 78 7.93 4.95 16.94
CA LYS A 78 7.15 3.80 17.44
C LYS A 78 5.88 4.30 18.15
N ASN A 79 4.73 3.70 17.84
CA ASN A 79 3.38 4.07 18.32
C ASN A 79 2.75 5.32 17.68
N SER A 80 3.32 5.84 16.59
CA SER A 80 2.64 6.88 15.81
C SER A 80 1.40 6.33 15.10
N VAL A 81 0.44 7.22 14.89
CA VAL A 81 -0.68 7.00 13.98
C VAL A 81 -0.50 7.86 12.73
N THR A 82 -1.05 7.38 11.62
CA THR A 82 -0.95 7.98 10.30
C THR A 82 -2.34 8.13 9.74
N PHE A 83 -2.65 9.28 9.18
CA PHE A 83 -3.87 9.51 8.42
C PHE A 83 -3.51 10.09 7.05
N LEU A 84 -4.41 9.86 6.09
CA LEU A 84 -4.23 10.33 4.72
C LEU A 84 -5.15 11.52 4.49
N SER A 85 -4.59 12.64 4.02
CA SER A 85 -5.36 13.81 3.64
C SER A 85 -4.94 14.24 2.23
N GLY A 86 -5.83 14.01 1.27
CA GLY A 86 -5.53 14.18 -0.15
C GLY A 86 -4.36 13.29 -0.61
N SER A 87 -3.40 13.90 -1.31
CA SER A 87 -2.17 13.25 -1.79
C SER A 87 -1.07 13.13 -0.74
N HIS A 88 -1.30 13.60 0.49
CA HIS A 88 -0.28 13.64 1.55
C HIS A 88 -0.61 12.70 2.70
N SER A 89 0.44 12.07 3.23
CA SER A 89 0.39 11.25 4.45
C SER A 89 0.93 12.06 5.63
N TYR A 90 0.13 12.18 6.68
CA TYR A 90 0.50 12.88 7.91
C TYR A 90 0.58 11.87 9.05
N TRP A 91 1.48 12.11 10.00
CA TRP A 91 1.60 11.28 11.19
C TRP A 91 1.70 12.15 12.45
N TYR A 92 1.17 11.63 13.55
CA TYR A 92 1.27 12.25 14.85
C TYR A 92 1.37 11.19 15.95
N MET A 93 1.77 11.62 17.15
CA MET A 93 1.73 10.77 18.33
C MET A 93 0.38 10.95 19.01
N PRO A 94 -0.43 9.89 19.16
CA PRO A 94 -1.67 10.00 19.89
C PRO A 94 -1.35 10.32 21.36
N GLU A 95 -2.06 11.28 21.92
CA GLU A 95 -1.95 11.60 23.34
C GLU A 95 -2.40 10.38 24.16
N LYS A 96 -1.61 9.98 25.16
CA LYS A 96 -1.96 8.81 26.00
C LYS A 96 -3.34 9.04 26.61
N ARG A 97 -4.31 8.22 26.21
CA ARG A 97 -5.62 8.16 26.86
C ARG A 97 -5.55 7.35 28.15
#